data_AF-A0AAW4RTJ6-F1
#
_entry.id   AF-A0AAW4RTJ6-F1
#
_cell.length_a   1.000
_cell.length_b   1.000
_cell.length_c   1.000
_cell.angle_alpha   90.00
_cell.angle_beta   90.00
_cell.angle_gamma   90.00
#
_symmetry.space_group_name_H-M   'P 1'
#
loop_
_entity.id
_entity.type
_entity.pdbx_description
1 polymer ?
#
loop_
_entity_poly.entity_id
_entity_poly.type
_entity_poly.pdbx_seq_one_letter_code
_entity_poly.pdbx_strand_id
1 'polypeptide(L)'
;MNLWAQICEALPVPEEFGTGCPYVRFSHVTEDGASGEDLTLEFQEAEPPAPATIQLSHSEWRLVDGQQRTVPLLTISLEAATGESLDATSFPRINASLAAALMQAASFRVVR
;
A
#
# COMPACT_ATOMS: atom_id res chain seq x y z
N MET A 1 14.52 11.00 4.23
CA MET A 1 13.31 10.30 4.70
C MET A 1 13.17 9.02 3.88
N ASN A 2 13.08 7.85 4.51
CA ASN A 2 12.93 6.58 3.79
C ASN A 2 11.49 6.45 3.23
N LEU A 3 11.25 5.41 2.43
CA LEU A 3 9.96 5.22 1.76
C LEU A 3 8.85 4.88 2.75
N TRP A 4 9.16 4.09 3.77
CA TRP A 4 8.23 3.76 4.85
C TRP A 4 7.72 4.98 5.61
N ALA A 5 8.61 5.91 5.98
CA ALA A 5 8.22 7.14 6.67
C ALA A 5 7.28 8.01 5.82
N GLN A 6 7.48 8.07 4.50
CA GLN A 6 6.57 8.78 3.58
C GLN A 6 5.18 8.14 3.55
N ILE A 7 5.12 6.80 3.57
CA ILE A 7 3.86 6.06 3.62
C ILE A 7 3.12 6.35 4.92
N CYS A 8 3.80 6.30 6.07
CA CYS A 8 3.20 6.59 7.37
C CYS A 8 2.78 8.05 7.56
N GLU A 9 3.45 9.00 6.90
CA GLU A 9 3.04 10.41 6.93
C GLU A 9 1.76 10.65 6.11
N ALA A 10 1.63 9.94 4.99
CA ALA A 10 0.51 10.14 4.08
C ALA A 10 -0.73 9.31 4.44
N LEU A 11 -0.56 8.06 4.87
CA LEU A 11 -1.65 7.16 5.23
C LEU A 11 -1.82 7.07 6.74
N PRO A 12 -3.06 6.95 7.25
CA PRO A 12 -3.32 6.73 8.67
C PRO A 12 -3.02 5.28 9.07
N VAL A 13 -1.75 4.87 8.98
CA VAL A 13 -1.29 3.54 9.35
C VAL A 13 -1.52 3.32 10.85
N PRO A 14 -2.24 2.27 11.26
CA PRO A 14 -2.46 1.98 12.68
C PRO A 14 -1.14 1.76 13.42
N GLU A 15 -1.05 2.23 14.67
CA GLU A 15 0.12 2.02 15.51
C GLU A 15 0.38 0.53 15.77
N GLU A 16 -0.67 -0.29 15.73
CA GLU A 16 -0.60 -1.75 15.87
C GLU A 16 -0.13 -2.50 14.62
N PHE A 17 0.12 -1.83 13.50
CA PHE A 17 0.58 -2.47 12.26
C PHE A 17 1.93 -3.21 12.47
N GLY A 18 1.98 -4.47 12.03
CA GLY A 18 3.08 -5.39 12.29
C GLY A 18 2.53 -6.77 12.66
N THR A 19 3.24 -7.55 13.49
CA THR A 19 2.80 -8.88 13.93
C THR A 19 1.36 -8.91 14.50
N GLY A 20 0.95 -7.88 15.23
CA GLY A 20 -0.39 -7.80 15.84
C GLY A 20 -1.51 -7.42 14.86
N CYS A 21 -1.17 -6.71 13.78
CA CYS A 21 -2.06 -6.32 12.70
C CYS A 21 -1.27 -6.40 11.38
N PRO A 22 -1.12 -7.61 10.81
CA PRO A 22 -0.21 -7.82 9.69
C PRO A 22 -0.79 -7.33 8.37
N TYR A 23 -2.07 -6.95 8.32
CA TYR A 23 -2.72 -6.52 7.11
C TYR A 23 -3.58 -5.28 7.37
N VAL A 24 -3.41 -4.25 6.55
CA VAL A 24 -4.22 -3.03 6.57
C VAL A 24 -4.59 -2.67 5.15
N ARG A 25 -5.89 -2.42 4.92
CA ARG A 25 -6.38 -1.89 3.64
C ARG A 25 -6.89 -0.48 3.82
N PHE A 26 -6.50 0.37 2.89
CA PHE A 26 -7.05 1.70 2.69
C PHE A 26 -7.80 1.68 1.37
N SER A 27 -9.05 2.13 1.37
CA SER A 27 -9.86 2.20 0.16
C SER A 27 -10.33 3.62 -0.09
N HIS A 28 -10.32 4.02 -1.34
CA HIS A 28 -11.00 5.18 -1.88
C HIS A 28 -12.06 4.68 -2.87
N VAL A 29 -13.29 5.18 -2.77
CA VAL A 29 -14.40 4.79 -3.63
C VAL A 29 -14.94 6.06 -4.28
N THR A 30 -15.16 6.04 -5.60
CA THR A 30 -15.77 7.18 -6.31
C THR A 30 -17.19 7.42 -5.81
N GLU A 31 -17.69 8.65 -5.94
CA GLU A 31 -19.02 9.02 -5.41
C GLU A 31 -20.16 8.17 -5.96
N ASP A 32 -20.04 7.69 -7.20
CA ASP A 32 -21.01 6.80 -7.85
C ASP A 32 -20.90 5.33 -7.41
N GLY A 33 -19.89 4.98 -6.62
CA GLY A 33 -19.60 3.61 -6.16
C GLY A 33 -19.18 2.64 -7.27
N ALA A 34 -18.98 3.10 -8.50
CA ALA A 34 -18.69 2.25 -9.65
C ALA A 34 -17.20 1.93 -9.80
N SER A 35 -16.34 2.68 -9.14
CA SER A 35 -14.89 2.48 -9.16
C SER A 35 -14.23 2.92 -7.86
N GLY A 36 -12.96 2.56 -7.71
CA GLY A 36 -12.17 2.96 -6.58
C GLY A 36 -10.73 2.51 -6.66
N GLU A 37 -10.00 2.79 -5.61
CA GLU A 37 -8.61 2.44 -5.43
C GLU A 37 -8.42 1.78 -4.08
N ASP A 38 -7.55 0.77 -4.03
CA ASP A 38 -7.14 0.10 -2.82
C ASP A 38 -5.62 0.21 -2.67
N LEU A 39 -5.18 0.65 -1.49
CA LEU A 39 -3.81 0.55 -1.01
C LEU A 39 -3.78 -0.47 0.13
N THR A 40 -2.92 -1.48 0.05
CA THR A 40 -2.81 -2.51 1.09
C THR A 40 -1.39 -2.58 1.61
N LEU A 41 -1.25 -2.64 2.92
CA LEU A 41 -0.01 -2.94 3.62
C LEU A 41 -0.09 -4.35 4.20
N GLU A 42 0.91 -5.16 3.93
CA GLU A 42 1.05 -6.51 4.46
C GLU A 42 2.42 -6.68 5.11
N PHE A 43 2.46 -6.97 6.40
CA PHE A 43 3.66 -7.31 7.14
C PHE A 43 3.89 -8.82 7.08
N GLN A 44 5.06 -9.24 6.60
CA GLN A 44 5.45 -10.63 6.46
C GLN A 44 6.61 -10.91 7.41
N GLU A 45 6.34 -11.74 8.42
CA GLU A 45 7.39 -12.27 9.28
C GLU A 45 8.30 -13.22 8.50
N ALA A 46 9.57 -13.22 8.86
CA ALA A 46 10.56 -14.13 8.32
C ALA A 46 11.36 -14.76 9.45
N GLU A 47 11.77 -16.02 9.26
CA GLU A 47 12.69 -16.67 10.18
C GLU A 47 14.13 -16.22 9.91
N PRO A 48 14.94 -15.95 10.94
CA PRO A 48 16.35 -15.62 10.76
C PRO A 48 17.09 -16.67 9.92
N PRO A 49 17.99 -16.25 8.99
CA PRO A 49 18.55 -14.91 8.87
C PRO A 49 17.80 -13.96 7.92
N ALA A 50 16.62 -14.34 7.41
CA ALA A 50 15.89 -13.49 6.50
C ALA A 50 15.25 -12.29 7.24
N PRO A 51 15.30 -11.06 6.68
CA PRO A 51 14.61 -9.92 7.28
C PRO A 51 13.10 -10.02 7.03
N ALA A 52 12.31 -9.53 7.98
CA ALA A 52 10.88 -9.31 7.79
C ALA A 52 10.62 -8.21 6.75
N THR A 53 9.49 -8.29 6.07
CA THR A 53 9.17 -7.37 4.97
C THR A 53 7.80 -6.72 5.14
N ILE A 54 7.62 -5.56 4.50
CA ILE A 54 6.34 -4.90 4.33
C ILE A 54 6.06 -4.82 2.84
N GLN A 55 5.00 -5.47 2.40
CA GLN A 55 4.51 -5.37 1.03
C GLN A 55 3.43 -4.29 0.95
N LEU A 56 3.69 -3.25 0.17
CA LEU A 56 2.66 -2.28 -0.22
C LEU A 56 2.16 -2.67 -1.62
N SER A 57 0.84 -2.78 -1.77
CA SER A 57 0.20 -2.93 -3.07
C SER A 57 -0.81 -1.82 -3.32
N HIS A 58 -0.86 -1.32 -4.54
CA HIS A 58 -1.83 -0.35 -5.03
C HIS A 58 -2.57 -0.95 -6.22
N SER A 59 -3.89 -0.84 -6.21
CA SER A 59 -4.73 -1.29 -7.30
C SER A 59 -5.91 -0.37 -7.51
N GLU A 60 -6.37 -0.28 -8.75
CA GLU A 60 -7.67 0.30 -9.09
C GLU A 60 -8.67 -0.82 -9.27
N TRP A 61 -9.94 -0.54 -9.00
CA TRP A 61 -11.01 -1.44 -9.35
C TRP A 61 -12.19 -0.69 -9.94
N ARG A 62 -12.96 -1.40 -10.76
CA ARG A 62 -14.23 -0.91 -11.31
C ARG A 62 -15.24 -2.02 -11.43
N LEU A 63 -16.52 -1.68 -11.33
CA LEU A 63 -17.62 -2.58 -11.60
C LEU A 63 -17.84 -2.64 -13.12
N VAL A 64 -17.79 -3.85 -13.69
CA VAL A 64 -18.12 -4.14 -15.08
C VAL A 64 -19.19 -5.22 -15.06
N ASP A 65 -20.39 -4.88 -15.53
CA ASP A 65 -21.55 -5.79 -15.55
C ASP A 65 -21.84 -6.42 -14.18
N GLY A 66 -21.71 -5.63 -13.11
CA GLY A 66 -21.90 -6.07 -11.72
C GLY A 66 -20.74 -6.89 -11.13
N GLN A 67 -19.66 -7.11 -11.88
CA GLN A 67 -18.46 -7.78 -11.39
C GLN A 67 -17.34 -6.77 -11.14
N GLN A 68 -16.68 -6.89 -9.99
CA GLN A 68 -15.47 -6.11 -9.73
C GLN A 68 -14.30 -6.62 -10.60
N ARG A 69 -13.67 -5.71 -11.32
CA ARG A 69 -12.43 -5.91 -12.06
C ARG A 69 -11.34 -5.08 -11.42
N THR A 70 -10.29 -5.74 -10.95
CA THR A 70 -9.15 -5.10 -10.29
C THR A 70 -7.95 -5.05 -11.24
N VAL A 71 -7.25 -3.93 -11.27
CA VAL A 71 -6.03 -3.69 -12.03
C VAL A 71 -4.91 -3.35 -11.04
N PRO A 72 -3.87 -4.19 -10.90
CA PRO A 72 -2.73 -3.86 -10.06
C PRO A 72 -1.92 -2.73 -10.72
N LEU A 73 -1.63 -1.68 -9.95
CA LEU A 73 -0.84 -0.55 -10.40
C LEU A 73 0.60 -0.64 -9.92
N LEU A 74 0.78 -1.03 -8.66
CA LEU A 74 2.08 -1.07 -8.01
C LEU A 74 2.13 -2.16 -6.94
N THR A 75 3.27 -2.83 -6.86
CA THR A 75 3.66 -3.62 -5.69
C THR A 75 5.09 -3.27 -5.36
N ILE A 76 5.36 -2.96 -4.10
CA ILE A 76 6.72 -2.75 -3.58
C ILE A 76 6.91 -3.57 -2.31
N SER A 77 8.12 -4.07 -2.13
CA SER A 77 8.53 -4.74 -0.92
C SER A 77 9.58 -3.90 -0.22
N LEU A 78 9.34 -3.62 1.06
CA LEU A 78 10.27 -2.91 1.93
C LEU A 78 10.82 -3.89 2.96
N GLU A 79 12.07 -3.70 3.37
CA GLU A 79 12.55 -4.30 4.60
C GLU A 79 11.86 -3.62 5.79
N ALA A 80 11.25 -4.39 6.69
CA ALA A 80 10.44 -3.83 7.76
C ALA A 80 11.27 -3.02 8.79
N ALA A 81 12.52 -3.43 9.02
CA ALA A 81 13.40 -2.80 10.01
C ALA A 81 13.95 -1.44 9.53
N THR A 82 14.29 -1.34 8.24
CA THR A 82 14.97 -0.17 7.67
C THR A 82 14.02 0.72 6.87
N GLY A 83 12.90 0.16 6.40
CA GLY A 83 11.97 0.82 5.49
C GLY A 83 12.54 1.05 4.09
N GLU A 84 13.65 0.39 3.75
CA GLU A 84 14.28 0.47 2.44
C GLU A 84 13.60 -0.47 1.44
N SER A 85 13.49 -0.04 0.18
CA SER A 85 12.95 -0.89 -0.88
C SER A 85 13.92 -2.01 -1.22
N LEU A 86 13.40 -3.24 -1.27
CA LEU A 86 14.15 -4.43 -1.66
C LEU A 86 14.37 -4.49 -3.19
N ASP A 87 13.57 -3.76 -3.97
CA ASP A 87 13.75 -3.61 -5.42
C ASP A 87 14.33 -2.23 -5.77
N ALA A 88 15.66 -2.20 -5.98
CA ALA A 88 16.39 -0.97 -6.31
C ALA A 88 16.13 -0.45 -7.74
N THR A 89 15.66 -1.30 -8.66
CA THR A 89 15.50 -0.99 -10.10
C THR A 89 14.19 -0.25 -10.45
N SER A 90 13.23 -0.20 -9.52
CA SER A 90 11.89 0.35 -9.75
C SER A 90 11.69 1.78 -9.20
N PHE A 91 12.68 2.32 -8.49
CA PHE A 91 12.58 3.57 -7.71
C PHE A 91 12.02 4.80 -8.45
N PRO A 92 12.41 5.10 -9.71
CA PRO A 92 11.91 6.30 -10.39
C PRO A 92 10.42 6.22 -10.75
N ARG A 93 9.90 5.03 -11.07
CA ARG A 93 8.48 4.80 -11.37
C ARG A 93 7.64 4.69 -10.09
N ILE A 94 8.19 4.05 -9.06
CA ILE A 94 7.58 3.96 -7.73
C ILE A 94 7.29 5.38 -7.20
N ASN A 95 8.24 6.31 -7.34
CA ASN A 95 8.07 7.65 -6.81
C ASN A 95 6.89 8.42 -7.43
N ALA A 96 6.62 8.27 -8.74
CA ALA A 96 5.54 9.00 -9.40
C ALA A 96 4.14 8.42 -9.09
N SER A 97 3.97 7.10 -9.20
CA SER A 97 2.68 6.44 -8.92
C SER A 97 2.37 6.46 -7.42
N LEU A 98 3.35 6.23 -6.56
CA LEU A 98 3.17 6.33 -5.12
C LEU A 98 2.93 7.78 -4.69
N ALA A 99 3.67 8.78 -5.22
CA ALA A 99 3.37 10.17 -4.90
C ALA A 99 1.96 10.58 -5.35
N ALA A 100 1.47 10.09 -6.50
CA ALA A 100 0.10 10.33 -6.93
C ALA A 100 -0.94 9.68 -5.99
N ALA A 101 -0.71 8.43 -5.58
CA ALA A 101 -1.56 7.74 -4.62
C ALA A 101 -1.54 8.41 -3.23
N LEU A 102 -0.35 8.81 -2.76
CA LEU A 102 -0.16 9.50 -1.48
C LEU A 102 -0.70 10.93 -1.50
N MET A 103 -0.64 11.65 -2.63
CA MET A 103 -1.31 12.95 -2.79
C MET A 103 -2.83 12.84 -2.64
N GLN A 104 -3.40 11.67 -2.96
CA GLN A 104 -4.81 11.35 -2.74
C GLN A 104 -5.07 10.69 -1.38
N ALA A 105 -4.06 10.43 -0.54
CA ALA A 105 -4.22 9.66 0.70
C ALA A 105 -5.30 10.21 1.66
N ALA A 106 -5.59 11.51 1.60
CA ALA A 106 -6.67 12.14 2.38
C ALA A 106 -8.08 11.64 1.99
N SER A 107 -8.28 11.14 0.76
CA SER A 107 -9.54 10.54 0.32
C SER A 107 -9.68 9.07 0.72
N PHE A 108 -8.58 8.42 1.08
CA PHE A 108 -8.60 7.04 1.53
C PHE A 108 -9.16 6.93 2.95
N ARG A 109 -9.83 5.80 3.22
CA ARG A 109 -10.33 5.42 4.53
C ARG A 109 -9.78 4.05 4.87
N VAL A 110 -9.40 3.85 6.13
CA VAL A 110 -9.04 2.52 6.63
C VAL A 110 -10.27 1.64 6.57
N VAL A 111 -10.15 0.49 5.90
CA VAL A 111 -11.16 -0.56 5.90
C VAL A 111 -10.65 -1.68 6.78
N ARG A 112 -11.28 -1.85 7.94
CA ARG A 112 -11.00 -2.91 8.91
C ARG A 112 -11.97 -4.06 8.73
#